data_AF-A0A2B7Y7F4-F1
#
_entry.id   AF-A0A2B7Y7F4-F1
#
_cell.length_a   1.000
_cell.length_b   1.000
_cell.length_c   1.000
_cell.angle_alpha   90.00
_cell.angle_beta   90.00
_cell.angle_gamma   90.00
#
_symmetry.space_group_name_H-M   'P 1'
#
loop_
_entity.id
_entity.type
_entity.pdbx_description
1 polymer ?
#
loop_
_entity_poly.entity_id
_entity_poly.type
_entity_poly.pdbx_seq_one_letter_code
_entity_poly.pdbx_strand_id
1 'polypeptide(L)'
;MLPKAPDMMAKPELEAIPLELQILILKNVPGLETLRNLVQASPLYHKAYLAGRKEVLCAIVQQLLGRVHIAEAIAAVRSEAYLLRMHPIRRK
;
A
#
# COMPACT_ATOMS: atom_id res chain seq x y z
N MET A 1 -29.89 43.52 -12.57
CA MET A 1 -29.68 42.09 -12.82
C MET A 1 -28.83 41.55 -11.67
N LEU A 2 -29.41 40.74 -10.80
CA LEU A 2 -28.76 40.13 -9.62
C LEU A 2 -27.78 39.03 -10.06
N PRO A 3 -26.74 38.72 -9.25
CA PRO A 3 -25.59 37.94 -9.66
C PRO A 3 -25.95 36.49 -9.93
N LYS A 4 -25.37 35.94 -11.02
CA LYS A 4 -25.36 34.50 -11.29
C LYS A 4 -24.57 33.84 -10.15
N ALA A 5 -25.24 33.00 -9.37
CA ALA A 5 -24.64 32.27 -8.25
C ALA A 5 -23.34 31.57 -8.71
N PRO A 6 -22.29 31.52 -7.86
CA PRO A 6 -21.07 30.80 -8.21
C PRO A 6 -21.45 29.36 -8.50
N ASP A 7 -20.92 28.83 -9.59
CA ASP A 7 -21.11 27.44 -10.00
C ASP A 7 -21.00 26.54 -8.77
N MET A 8 -22.13 25.91 -8.49
CA MET A 8 -22.36 24.95 -7.43
C MET A 8 -21.13 24.05 -7.35
N MET A 9 -20.45 24.04 -6.21
CA MET A 9 -19.27 23.20 -5.96
C MET A 9 -19.52 21.81 -6.54
N ALA A 10 -18.94 21.55 -7.72
CA ALA A 10 -18.94 20.23 -8.31
C ALA A 10 -18.40 19.32 -7.21
N LYS A 11 -19.19 18.32 -6.81
CA LYS A 11 -18.70 17.29 -5.88
C LYS A 11 -17.35 16.87 -6.41
N PRO A 12 -16.24 17.03 -5.66
CA PRO A 12 -14.96 16.54 -6.12
C PRO A 12 -15.14 15.03 -6.25
N GLU A 13 -15.32 14.59 -7.49
CA GLU A 13 -15.37 13.16 -7.78
C GLU A 13 -14.02 12.62 -7.30
N LEU A 14 -14.05 11.52 -6.57
CA LEU A 14 -12.83 10.84 -6.09
C LEU A 14 -11.84 10.53 -7.22
N GLU A 15 -12.30 10.63 -8.46
CA GLU A 15 -11.58 10.45 -9.72
C GLU A 15 -10.98 11.75 -10.29
N ALA A 16 -11.51 12.92 -9.93
CA ALA A 16 -11.05 14.23 -10.39
C ALA A 16 -9.82 14.75 -9.61
N ILE A 17 -9.39 14.02 -8.57
CA ILE A 17 -8.20 14.39 -7.79
C ILE A 17 -6.89 14.02 -8.54
N PRO A 18 -5.79 14.74 -8.30
CA PRO A 18 -4.48 14.43 -8.88
C PRO A 18 -4.01 13.00 -8.61
N LEU A 19 -3.20 12.46 -9.52
CA LEU A 19 -2.65 11.11 -9.46
C LEU A 19 -1.97 10.82 -8.12
N GLU A 20 -1.22 11.79 -7.60
CA GLU A 20 -0.49 11.70 -6.34
C GLU A 20 -1.44 11.48 -5.16
N LEU A 21 -2.61 12.15 -5.17
CA LEU A 21 -3.64 11.97 -4.15
C LEU A 21 -4.35 10.62 -4.30
N GLN A 22 -4.59 10.16 -5.53
CA GLN A 22 -5.14 8.81 -5.76
C GLN A 22 -4.21 7.73 -5.22
N ILE A 23 -2.89 7.86 -5.45
CA ILE A 23 -1.88 6.95 -4.90
C ILE A 23 -1.86 7.02 -3.37
N LEU A 24 -1.95 8.22 -2.78
CA LEU A 24 -2.03 8.37 -1.32
C LEU A 24 -3.27 7.68 -0.73
N ILE A 25 -4.43 7.77 -1.39
CA ILE A 25 -5.62 7.03 -0.96
C ILE A 25 -5.34 5.53 -0.99
N LEU A 26 -4.82 5.01 -2.11
CA LEU A 26 -4.51 3.58 -2.25
C LEU A 26 -3.49 3.08 -1.22
N LYS A 27 -2.54 3.91 -0.78
CA LYS A 27 -1.58 3.56 0.28
C LYS A 27 -2.21 3.46 1.68
N ASN A 28 -3.31 4.16 1.91
CA ASN A 28 -3.91 4.31 3.24
C ASN A 28 -5.22 3.51 3.41
N VAL A 29 -5.68 2.79 2.39
CA VAL A 29 -6.84 1.92 2.53
C VAL A 29 -6.57 0.78 3.52
N PRO A 30 -7.60 0.32 4.26
CA PRO A 30 -7.44 -0.76 5.21
C PRO A 30 -7.37 -2.12 4.49
N GLY A 31 -6.14 -2.59 4.26
CA GLY A 31 -5.90 -3.96 3.80
C GLY A 31 -6.19 -4.22 2.31
N LEU A 32 -5.94 -5.47 1.93
CA LEU A 32 -5.85 -5.88 0.53
C LEU A 32 -7.20 -5.93 -0.19
N GLU A 33 -8.27 -6.29 0.52
CA GLU A 33 -9.60 -6.40 -0.07
C GLU A 33 -10.12 -5.03 -0.51
N THR A 34 -10.04 -4.01 0.35
CA THR A 34 -10.44 -2.65 0.02
C THR A 34 -9.59 -2.07 -1.12
N LEU A 35 -8.28 -2.35 -1.13
CA LEU A 35 -7.41 -1.97 -2.24
C LEU A 35 -7.89 -2.59 -3.56
N ARG A 36 -8.14 -3.91 -3.57
CA ARG A 36 -8.60 -4.63 -4.75
C ARG A 36 -9.92 -4.05 -5.26
N ASN A 37 -10.87 -3.79 -4.37
CA ASN A 37 -12.18 -3.27 -4.74
C ASN A 37 -12.07 -1.90 -5.42
N LEU A 38 -11.25 -0.98 -4.91
CA LEU A 38 -11.03 0.33 -5.56
C LEU A 38 -10.36 0.20 -6.92
N VAL A 39 -9.33 -0.65 -7.02
CA VAL A 39 -8.58 -0.86 -8.27
C VAL A 39 -9.45 -1.49 -9.36
N GLN A 40 -10.43 -2.31 -8.98
CA GLN A 40 -11.37 -2.95 -9.91
C GLN A 40 -12.56 -2.05 -10.25
N ALA A 41 -12.98 -1.19 -9.33
CA ALA A 41 -14.14 -0.32 -9.51
C ALA A 41 -13.89 0.85 -10.48
N SER A 42 -12.63 1.28 -10.66
CA SER A 42 -12.30 2.46 -11.47
C SER A 42 -11.03 2.30 -12.28
N PRO A 43 -11.04 2.63 -13.60
CA PRO A 43 -9.84 2.61 -14.44
C PRO A 43 -8.83 3.68 -14.02
N LEU A 44 -9.25 4.76 -13.36
CA LEU A 44 -8.35 5.79 -12.85
C LEU A 44 -7.58 5.29 -11.63
N TYR A 45 -8.27 4.68 -10.68
CA TYR A 45 -7.61 4.00 -9.55
C TYR A 45 -6.75 2.81 -10.00
N HIS A 46 -7.12 2.12 -11.09
CA HIS A 46 -6.26 1.11 -11.69
C HIS A 46 -4.94 1.72 -12.20
N LYS A 47 -5.00 2.84 -12.94
CA LYS A 47 -3.81 3.55 -13.41
C LYS A 47 -2.96 4.08 -12.25
N ALA A 48 -3.60 4.65 -11.23
CA ALA A 48 -2.93 5.11 -10.02
C ALA A 48 -2.22 3.97 -9.28
N TYR A 49 -2.88 2.81 -9.16
CA TYR A 49 -2.26 1.62 -8.58
C TYR A 49 -1.06 1.16 -9.38
N LEU A 50 -1.12 1.14 -10.72
CA LEU A 50 0.04 0.77 -11.54
C LEU A 50 1.22 1.76 -11.36
N ALA A 51 0.93 3.06 -11.28
CA ALA A 51 1.94 4.08 -11.06
C ALA A 51 2.60 3.99 -9.66
N GLY A 52 1.80 3.71 -8.61
CA GLY A 52 2.25 3.63 -7.23
C GLY A 52 2.47 2.20 -6.69
N ARG A 53 2.47 1.18 -7.55
CA ARG A 53 2.27 -0.23 -7.17
C ARG A 53 3.17 -0.70 -6.03
N LYS A 54 4.46 -0.41 -6.15
CA LYS A 54 5.46 -0.85 -5.17
C LYS A 54 5.18 -0.23 -3.80
N GLU A 55 4.93 1.06 -3.75
CA GLU A 55 4.68 1.78 -2.50
C GLU A 55 3.37 1.35 -1.85
N VAL A 56 2.31 1.21 -2.66
CA VAL A 56 1.00 0.76 -2.20
C VAL A 56 1.10 -0.64 -1.59
N LEU A 57 1.72 -1.59 -2.31
CA LEU A 57 1.87 -2.96 -1.80
C LEU A 57 2.76 -3.02 -0.55
N CYS A 58 3.84 -2.25 -0.51
CA CYS A 58 4.66 -2.15 0.71
C CYS A 58 3.86 -1.63 1.91
N ALA A 59 3.03 -0.60 1.72
CA ALA A 59 2.18 -0.05 2.77
C ALA A 59 1.17 -1.11 3.27
N ILE A 60 0.51 -1.84 2.36
CA ILE A 60 -0.41 -2.92 2.74
C ILE A 60 0.29 -4.04 3.50
N VAL A 61 1.47 -4.46 3.06
CA VAL A 61 2.26 -5.50 3.75
C VAL A 61 2.65 -5.05 5.15
N GLN A 62 3.05 -3.78 5.32
CA GLN A 62 3.36 -3.19 6.63
C GLN A 62 2.13 -3.14 7.54
N GLN A 63 0.95 -2.81 7.01
CA GLN A 63 -0.29 -2.83 7.78
C GLN A 63 -0.64 -4.26 8.23
N LEU A 64 -0.49 -5.26 7.35
CA LEU A 64 -0.88 -6.65 7.63
C LEU A 64 0.06 -7.36 8.62
N LEU A 65 1.36 -7.11 8.54
CA LEU A 65 2.35 -7.74 9.42
C LEU A 65 2.56 -6.97 10.74
N GLY A 66 1.87 -5.83 10.90
CA GLY A 66 2.11 -4.90 11.99
C GLY A 66 3.51 -4.30 11.95
N ARG A 67 3.91 -3.58 13.01
CA ARG A 67 5.28 -3.05 13.18
C ARG A 67 6.33 -4.14 13.44
N VAL A 68 6.07 -5.41 13.08
CA VAL A 68 7.13 -6.40 13.07
C VAL A 68 8.15 -5.92 12.05
N HIS A 69 9.34 -5.57 12.53
CA HIS A 69 10.44 -5.18 11.67
C HIS A 69 10.78 -6.38 10.79
N ILE A 70 10.16 -6.46 9.61
CA ILE A 70 10.38 -7.55 8.65
C ILE A 70 11.88 -7.70 8.38
N ALA A 71 12.61 -6.58 8.40
CA ALA A 71 14.08 -6.57 8.34
C ALA A 71 14.74 -7.35 9.48
N GLU A 72 14.29 -7.19 10.73
CA GLU A 72 14.80 -7.93 11.90
C GLU A 72 14.41 -9.40 11.86
N ALA A 73 13.17 -9.73 11.47
CA ALA A 73 12.75 -11.12 11.28
C ALA A 73 13.58 -11.81 10.19
N ILE A 74 13.81 -11.14 9.06
CA ILE A 74 14.68 -11.64 7.99
C ILE A 74 16.13 -11.77 8.47
N ALA A 75 16.64 -10.79 9.22
CA ALA A 75 18.00 -10.83 9.78
C ALA A 75 18.18 -12.00 10.76
N ALA A 76 17.21 -12.22 11.65
CA ALA A 76 17.23 -13.34 12.61
C ALA A 76 17.25 -14.69 11.89
N VAL A 77 16.34 -14.91 10.92
CA VAL A 77 16.28 -16.15 10.13
C VAL A 77 17.58 -16.37 9.35
N ARG A 78 18.15 -15.32 8.75
CA ARG A 78 19.42 -15.42 8.01
C ARG A 78 20.62 -15.69 8.93
N SER A 79 20.64 -15.09 10.12
CA SER A 79 21.69 -15.32 11.12
C SER A 79 21.64 -16.75 11.66
N GLU A 80 20.45 -17.27 11.97
CA GLU A 80 20.28 -18.64 12.43
C GLU A 80 20.69 -19.66 11.36
N ALA A 81 20.32 -19.42 10.10
CA ALA A 81 20.76 -20.24 8.97
C ALA A 81 22.28 -20.20 8.77
N TYR A 82 22.94 -19.06 9.05
CA TYR A 82 24.39 -18.93 9.02
C TYR A 82 25.05 -19.72 10.17
N LEU A 83 24.53 -19.60 11.39
CA LEU A 83 25.04 -20.31 12.57
C LEU A 83 24.91 -21.83 12.42
N LEU A 84 23.78 -22.33 11.91
CA LEU A 84 23.58 -23.76 11.65
C LEU A 84 24.51 -24.31 10.57
N ARG A 85 24.92 -23.48 9.60
CA ARG A 85 25.91 -23.86 8.58
C ARG A 85 27.34 -23.89 9.11
N MET A 86 27.68 -22.99 10.01
CA MET A 86 29.03 -22.88 10.59
C MET A 86 29.28 -23.90 11.71
N HIS A 87 28.24 -24.27 12.45
CA HIS A 87 28.31 -25.28 13.51
C HIS A 87 27.15 -26.27 13.38
N PRO A 88 27.31 -27.35 12.59
CA PRO A 88 26.29 -28.39 12.51
C PRO A 88 26.15 -29.02 13.89
N ILE A 89 24.96 -28.88 14.49
CA ILE A 89 24.62 -29.52 15.76
C ILE A 89 24.76 -31.04 15.55
N ARG A 90 25.84 -31.63 16.08
CA ARG A 90 25.98 -33.09 16.15
C ARG A 90 24.89 -33.62 17.09
N ARG A 91 23.77 -34.06 16.53
CA ARG A 91 22.82 -34.91 17.26
C ARG A 91 23.54 -36.25 17.53
N LYS A 92 23.76 -36.54 18.81
CA LYS A 92 24.13 -37.87 19.29
C LYS A 92 22.92 -38.79 19.24
#